data_AF-A0A6J3M7A7-F1
#
_entry.id   AF-A0A6J3M7A7-F1
#
_cell.length_a   1.000
_cell.length_b   1.000
_cell.length_c   1.000
_cell.angle_alpha   90.00
_cell.angle_beta   90.00
_cell.angle_gamma   90.00
#
_symmetry.space_group_name_H-M   'P 1'
#
loop_
_entity.id
_entity.type
_entity.pdbx_description
1 polymer ?
#
loop_
_entity_poly.entity_id
_entity_poly.type
_entity_poly.pdbx_seq_one_letter_code
_entity_poly.pdbx_strand_id
1 'polypeptide(L)'
;MNYIKGFRYQLYCEAKAVQTTNCVVHVGTPGDKCRELNEEARSTSSKPCYTPEVFDNLVFRYEEPNGMSRWDKPLFTVPYDDPEPPYEAIWEALIGSDGKAKVVRPNAATVLKPASEQNYLYELDRTTSDVVALITSWAQDHAGESGGEVAVPDSERNLILPIATPSLPQLQRLRRQFIALNRQHSLSKARIRELFVDYLNDSFQS
;
A
#
# COMPACT_ATOMS: atom_id res chain seq x y z
N MET A 1 -11.86 -13.41 28.87
CA MET A 1 -10.75 -14.25 28.35
C MET A 1 -10.93 -14.42 26.86
N ASN A 2 -9.88 -14.24 26.05
CA ASN A 2 -9.95 -14.34 24.58
C ASN A 2 -9.56 -15.75 24.12
N TYR A 3 -10.28 -16.75 24.64
CA TYR A 3 -9.81 -18.14 24.70
C TYR A 3 -10.06 -18.98 23.43
N ILE A 4 -10.86 -18.48 22.48
CA ILE A 4 -11.12 -19.16 21.19
C ILE A 4 -10.68 -18.30 20.01
N LYS A 5 -10.24 -18.95 18.93
CA LYS A 5 -9.80 -18.32 17.68
C LYS A 5 -10.85 -17.41 17.06
N GLY A 6 -12.11 -17.84 17.04
CA GLY A 6 -13.21 -17.07 16.44
C GLY A 6 -13.37 -15.68 17.08
N PHE A 7 -13.24 -15.61 18.41
CA PHE A 7 -13.34 -14.35 19.14
C PHE A 7 -12.17 -13.42 18.85
N ARG A 8 -10.94 -13.95 18.80
CA ARG A 8 -9.74 -13.17 18.42
C ARG A 8 -9.85 -12.63 17.00
N TYR A 9 -10.38 -13.43 16.07
CA TYR A 9 -10.61 -12.99 14.70
C TYR A 9 -11.64 -11.85 14.62
N GLN A 10 -12.71 -11.91 15.41
CA GLN A 10 -13.70 -10.84 15.48
C GLN A 10 -13.05 -9.54 15.98
N LEU A 11 -12.29 -9.57 17.08
CA LEU A 11 -11.58 -8.40 17.59
C LEU A 11 -10.60 -7.82 16.55
N TYR A 12 -9.89 -8.68 15.82
CA TYR A 12 -9.02 -8.24 14.73
C TYR A 12 -9.80 -7.55 13.60
N CYS A 13 -10.98 -8.07 13.24
CA CYS A 13 -11.84 -7.45 12.24
C CYS A 13 -12.36 -6.08 12.69
N GLU A 14 -12.82 -5.95 13.94
CA GLU A 14 -13.25 -4.68 14.52
C GLU A 14 -12.12 -3.64 14.52
N ALA A 15 -10.93 -4.04 15.01
CA ALA A 15 -9.76 -3.17 15.03
C ALA A 15 -9.39 -2.68 13.62
N LYS A 16 -9.47 -3.57 12.63
CA LYS A 16 -9.23 -3.24 11.23
C LYS A 16 -10.33 -2.34 10.64
N ALA A 17 -11.58 -2.49 11.04
CA ALA A 17 -12.70 -1.66 10.59
C ALA A 17 -12.54 -0.21 11.06
N VAL A 18 -12.11 -0.01 12.31
CA VAL A 18 -11.86 1.33 12.88
C VAL A 18 -10.44 1.84 12.65
N GLN A 19 -9.64 1.12 11.85
CA GLN A 19 -8.26 1.47 11.48
C GLN A 19 -7.34 1.72 12.69
N THR A 20 -7.56 1.00 13.79
CA THR A 20 -6.74 1.12 14.99
C THR A 20 -5.66 0.03 15.05
N THR A 21 -4.52 0.39 15.63
CA THR A 21 -3.44 -0.54 15.92
C THR A 21 -3.91 -1.60 16.90
N ASN A 22 -3.47 -2.82 16.70
CA ASN A 22 -3.72 -3.93 17.60
C ASN A 22 -2.50 -4.85 17.63
N CYS A 23 -2.34 -5.59 18.73
CA CYS A 23 -1.39 -6.68 18.82
C CYS A 23 -1.98 -7.80 19.68
N VAL A 24 -1.49 -9.03 19.48
CA VAL A 24 -1.84 -10.17 20.32
C VAL A 24 -0.77 -10.32 21.39
N VAL A 25 -1.19 -10.24 22.65
CA VAL A 25 -0.37 -10.57 23.83
C VAL A 25 -0.84 -11.92 24.35
N HIS A 26 0.04 -12.90 24.35
CA HIS A 26 -0.22 -14.23 24.89
C HIS A 26 0.40 -14.34 26.28
N VAL A 27 -0.41 -14.61 27.30
CA VAL A 27 0.07 -14.87 28.65
C VAL A 27 0.26 -16.38 28.81
N GLY A 28 1.51 -16.82 28.86
CA GLY A 28 1.90 -18.23 28.89
C GLY A 28 1.88 -18.81 30.30
N THR A 29 0.70 -18.87 30.93
CA THR A 29 0.54 -19.48 32.25
C THR A 29 0.16 -20.96 32.12
N PRO A 30 0.92 -21.89 32.73
CA PRO A 30 0.55 -23.31 32.74
C PRO A 30 -0.83 -23.56 33.34
N GLY A 31 -1.57 -24.54 32.81
CA GLY A 31 -2.93 -24.87 33.25
C GLY A 31 -3.03 -25.19 34.75
N ASP A 32 -2.05 -25.91 35.29
CA ASP A 32 -1.99 -26.24 36.72
C ASP A 32 -1.83 -24.98 37.58
N LYS A 33 -1.01 -24.02 37.14
CA LYS A 33 -0.85 -22.75 37.85
C LYS A 33 -2.11 -21.89 37.78
N CYS A 34 -2.80 -21.89 36.64
CA CYS A 34 -4.11 -21.26 36.51
C CYS A 34 -5.14 -21.85 37.48
N ARG A 35 -5.09 -23.17 37.73
CA ARG A 35 -5.98 -23.85 38.68
C ARG A 35 -5.70 -23.42 40.12
N GLU A 36 -4.43 -23.42 40.52
CA GLU A 36 -3.99 -22.95 41.84
C GLU A 36 -4.48 -21.51 42.11
N LEU A 37 -4.27 -20.60 41.15
CA LEU A 37 -4.71 -19.21 41.26
C LEU A 37 -6.25 -19.08 41.37
N ASN A 38 -7.00 -19.93 40.67
CA ASN A 38 -8.46 -19.94 40.75
C ASN A 38 -8.96 -20.46 42.11
N GLU A 39 -8.27 -21.44 42.70
CA GLU A 39 -8.57 -21.96 44.04
C GLU A 39 -8.22 -20.96 45.15
N GLU A 40 -7.07 -20.28 45.03
CA GLU A 40 -6.68 -19.20 45.94
C GLU A 40 -7.73 -18.07 45.92
N ALA A 41 -8.16 -17.65 44.72
CA ALA A 41 -9.21 -16.64 44.55
C ALA A 41 -10.53 -17.06 45.21
N ARG A 42 -10.93 -18.32 45.07
CA ARG A 42 -12.11 -18.91 45.74
C ARG A 42 -12.00 -18.85 47.27
N SER A 43 -10.81 -19.12 47.81
CA SER A 43 -10.60 -19.16 49.27
C SER A 43 -10.62 -17.77 49.91
N THR A 44 -10.16 -16.75 49.19
CA THR A 44 -9.94 -15.41 49.73
C THR A 44 -11.14 -14.47 49.54
N SER A 45 -12.15 -14.86 48.73
CA SER A 45 -13.34 -14.08 48.33
C SER A 45 -13.08 -12.68 47.73
N SER A 46 -11.82 -12.26 47.62
CA SER A 46 -11.43 -10.93 47.16
C SER A 46 -11.36 -10.79 45.63
N LYS A 47 -11.39 -11.90 44.89
CA LYS A 47 -11.22 -11.93 43.44
C LYS A 47 -12.32 -12.76 42.78
N PRO A 48 -12.82 -12.37 41.59
CA PRO A 48 -13.70 -13.22 40.80
C PRO A 48 -13.02 -14.56 40.52
N CYS A 49 -13.78 -15.64 40.62
CA CYS A 49 -13.29 -17.00 40.40
C CYS A 49 -14.30 -17.83 39.61
N TYR A 50 -13.81 -18.86 38.94
CA TYR A 50 -14.63 -19.84 38.24
C TYR A 50 -14.95 -21.02 39.16
N THR A 51 -16.11 -21.66 38.95
CA THR A 51 -16.35 -23.00 39.52
C THR A 51 -15.38 -23.99 38.88
N PRO A 52 -15.05 -25.11 39.54
CA PRO A 52 -14.18 -26.13 38.96
C PRO A 52 -14.66 -26.60 37.59
N GLU A 53 -15.97 -26.83 37.40
CA GLU A 53 -16.48 -27.27 36.09
C GLU A 53 -16.30 -26.20 35.00
N VAL A 54 -16.53 -24.92 35.33
CA VAL A 54 -16.35 -23.83 34.36
C VAL A 54 -14.87 -23.66 34.02
N PHE A 55 -13.98 -23.74 35.01
CA PHE A 55 -12.55 -23.67 34.80
C PHE A 55 -12.05 -24.78 33.87
N ASP A 56 -12.44 -26.03 34.14
CA ASP A 56 -12.03 -27.18 33.33
C ASP A 56 -12.53 -27.06 31.88
N ASN A 57 -13.77 -26.59 31.69
CA ASN A 57 -14.31 -26.32 30.36
C ASN A 57 -13.56 -25.20 29.63
N LEU A 58 -13.13 -24.14 30.34
CA LEU A 58 -12.36 -23.05 29.75
C LEU A 58 -10.97 -23.53 29.31
N VAL A 59 -10.27 -24.29 30.16
CA VAL A 59 -8.96 -24.87 29.83
C VAL A 59 -9.08 -25.84 28.66
N PHE A 60 -10.09 -26.70 28.66
CA PHE A 60 -10.29 -27.67 27.58
C PHE A 60 -10.58 -27.02 26.22
N ARG A 61 -11.32 -25.90 26.21
CA ARG A 61 -11.67 -25.16 24.98
C ARG A 61 -10.63 -24.11 24.59
N TYR A 62 -9.59 -23.94 25.38
CA TYR A 62 -8.57 -22.94 25.10
C TYR A 62 -7.80 -23.29 23.83
N GLU A 63 -7.72 -22.33 22.93
CA GLU A 63 -6.93 -22.43 21.70
C GLU A 63 -5.82 -21.38 21.76
N GLU A 64 -4.56 -21.83 21.76
CA GLU A 64 -3.43 -20.91 21.71
C GLU A 64 -3.43 -20.03 20.44
N PRO A 65 -2.91 -18.78 20.53
CA PRO A 65 -2.70 -17.95 19.36
C PRO A 65 -1.78 -18.61 18.32
N ASN A 66 -2.21 -18.66 17.05
CA ASN A 66 -1.46 -19.35 16.01
C ASN A 66 -0.37 -18.46 15.38
N GLY A 67 0.91 -18.79 15.64
CA GLY A 67 2.07 -18.08 15.10
C GLY A 67 2.20 -18.04 13.56
N MET A 68 1.53 -18.96 12.84
CA MET A 68 1.52 -18.98 11.36
C MET A 68 0.48 -18.02 10.77
N SER A 69 -0.54 -17.65 11.53
CA SER A 69 -1.60 -16.75 11.06
C SER A 69 -1.22 -15.32 11.39
N ARG A 70 -0.97 -14.47 10.38
CA ARG A 70 -0.54 -13.07 10.61
C ARG A 70 -1.42 -12.28 11.59
N TRP A 71 -2.74 -12.51 11.56
CA TRP A 71 -3.71 -11.82 12.40
C TRP A 71 -3.84 -12.43 13.81
N ASP A 72 -3.39 -13.68 14.01
CA ASP A 72 -3.47 -14.41 15.28
C ASP A 72 -2.10 -14.63 15.93
N LYS A 73 -1.02 -14.25 15.24
CA LYS A 73 0.35 -14.44 15.70
C LYS A 73 0.56 -13.60 16.96
N PRO A 74 0.99 -14.22 18.09
CA PRO A 74 1.34 -13.47 19.27
C PRO A 74 2.55 -12.58 18.97
N LEU A 75 2.39 -11.27 19.17
CA LEU A 75 3.49 -10.32 19.06
C LEU A 75 4.35 -10.34 20.32
N PHE A 76 3.70 -10.56 21.46
CA PHE A 76 4.35 -10.74 22.76
C PHE A 76 3.84 -12.04 23.38
N THR A 77 4.76 -12.85 23.90
CA THR A 77 4.43 -13.97 24.78
C THR A 77 5.06 -13.66 26.12
N VAL A 78 4.23 -13.59 27.17
CA VAL A 78 4.63 -13.23 28.53
C VAL A 78 4.47 -14.47 29.40
N PRO A 79 5.59 -15.17 29.73
CA PRO A 79 5.60 -16.23 30.72
C PRO A 79 5.05 -15.75 32.08
N TYR A 80 4.45 -16.66 32.85
CA TYR A 80 3.90 -16.33 34.16
C TYR A 80 4.98 -15.96 35.19
N ASP A 81 6.16 -16.55 35.05
CA ASP A 81 7.32 -16.39 35.92
C ASP A 81 8.15 -15.14 35.60
N ASP A 82 7.87 -14.47 34.47
CA ASP A 82 8.45 -13.16 34.19
C ASP A 82 7.97 -12.13 35.22
N PRO A 83 8.89 -11.35 35.82
CA PRO A 83 8.53 -10.40 36.87
C PRO A 83 7.62 -9.29 36.36
N GLU A 84 7.83 -8.86 35.11
CA GLU A 84 7.05 -7.81 34.47
C GLU A 84 6.91 -8.09 32.96
N PRO A 85 5.71 -7.88 32.39
CA PRO A 85 5.52 -7.80 30.95
C PRO A 85 6.41 -6.71 30.32
N PRO A 86 6.74 -6.83 29.02
CA PRO A 86 7.52 -5.82 28.30
C PRO A 86 6.65 -4.59 27.96
N TYR A 87 6.28 -3.80 28.98
CA TYR A 87 5.32 -2.70 28.88
C TYR A 87 5.69 -1.67 27.81
N GLU A 88 6.94 -1.22 27.80
CA GLU A 88 7.43 -0.23 26.83
C GLU A 88 7.35 -0.74 25.39
N ALA A 89 7.71 -2.01 25.16
CA ALA A 89 7.62 -2.60 23.83
C ALA A 89 6.16 -2.77 23.37
N ILE A 90 5.26 -3.14 24.28
CA ILE A 90 3.82 -3.21 24.00
C ILE A 90 3.27 -1.82 23.66
N TRP A 91 3.64 -0.81 24.44
CA TRP A 91 3.26 0.58 24.22
C TRP A 91 3.73 1.07 22.86
N GLU A 92 5.01 0.89 22.54
CA GLU A 92 5.57 1.27 21.23
C GLU A 92 4.89 0.51 20.08
N ALA A 93 4.58 -0.78 20.26
CA ALA A 93 3.91 -1.56 19.23
C ALA A 93 2.49 -1.08 18.90
N LEU A 94 1.81 -0.47 19.87
CA LEU A 94 0.45 0.08 19.71
C LEU A 94 0.49 1.56 19.32
N ILE A 95 1.21 2.38 20.07
CA ILE A 95 1.17 3.84 19.94
C ILE A 95 2.24 4.34 18.97
N GLY A 96 3.39 3.68 18.87
CA GLY A 96 4.58 4.14 18.14
C GLY A 96 5.58 4.84 19.05
N SER A 97 6.75 5.19 18.50
CA SER A 97 7.85 5.86 19.21
C SER A 97 7.94 7.35 18.87
N ASP A 98 8.53 8.13 19.79
CA ASP A 98 8.97 9.52 19.57
C ASP A 98 7.90 10.46 18.98
N GLY A 99 6.66 10.37 19.48
CA GLY A 99 5.54 11.21 19.07
C GLY A 99 4.99 10.91 17.66
N LYS A 100 5.48 9.86 17.00
CA LYS A 100 4.96 9.39 15.71
C LYS A 100 4.01 8.22 15.92
N ALA A 101 2.71 8.51 15.79
CA ALA A 101 1.69 7.48 15.85
C ALA A 101 1.95 6.38 14.80
N LYS A 102 1.87 5.11 15.20
CA LYS A 102 1.99 3.99 14.28
C LYS A 102 0.79 3.99 13.32
N VAL A 103 1.03 4.31 12.06
CA VAL A 103 -0.03 4.43 11.05
C VAL A 103 -0.48 3.06 10.58
N VAL A 104 -1.76 2.72 10.83
CA VAL A 104 -2.40 1.54 10.24
C VAL A 104 -2.72 1.85 8.78
N ARG A 105 -1.97 1.24 7.86
CA ARG A 105 -2.22 1.42 6.43
C ARG A 105 -3.57 0.81 6.05
N PRO A 106 -4.46 1.53 5.37
CA PRO A 106 -5.70 0.98 4.87
C PRO A 106 -5.44 -0.23 3.98
N ASN A 107 -6.30 -1.23 4.10
CA ASN A 107 -6.19 -2.44 3.31
C ASN A 107 -6.38 -2.08 1.82
N ALA A 108 -5.42 -2.40 0.95
CA ALA A 108 -5.46 -2.00 -0.46
C ALA A 108 -6.69 -2.48 -1.23
N ALA A 109 -7.36 -3.54 -0.75
CA ALA A 109 -8.62 -4.05 -1.31
C ALA A 109 -9.84 -3.16 -1.01
N THR A 110 -9.80 -2.32 0.03
CA THR A 110 -10.89 -1.40 0.41
C THR A 110 -10.56 0.05 0.09
N VAL A 111 -9.34 0.34 -0.33
CA VAL A 111 -8.99 1.65 -0.88
C VAL A 111 -9.54 1.70 -2.29
N LEU A 112 -10.62 2.46 -2.49
CA LEU A 112 -11.06 2.87 -3.81
C LEU A 112 -9.88 3.58 -4.48
N LYS A 113 -9.19 2.90 -5.39
CA LYS A 113 -8.25 3.58 -6.27
C LYS A 113 -9.06 4.64 -7.02
N PRO A 114 -8.59 5.89 -7.12
CA PRO A 114 -9.16 6.84 -8.07
C PRO A 114 -9.30 6.09 -9.39
N ALA A 115 -10.47 6.17 -10.03
CA ALA A 115 -10.70 5.48 -11.29
C ALA A 115 -9.56 5.85 -12.24
N SER A 116 -8.64 4.92 -12.49
CA SER A 116 -7.68 5.08 -13.57
C SER A 116 -8.52 5.35 -14.80
N GLU A 117 -8.28 6.45 -15.52
CA GLU A 117 -9.01 6.76 -16.74
C GLU A 117 -9.11 5.48 -17.56
N GLN A 118 -10.33 4.95 -17.65
CA GLN A 118 -10.61 3.70 -18.32
C GLN A 118 -10.19 3.97 -19.75
N ASN A 119 -9.05 3.38 -20.17
CA ASN A 119 -8.33 3.61 -21.44
C ASN A 119 -7.03 4.47 -21.42
N TYR A 120 -6.36 4.69 -20.27
CA TYR A 120 -5.09 5.46 -20.22
C TYR A 120 -4.02 5.01 -21.23
N LEU A 121 -3.71 3.70 -21.31
CA LEU A 121 -2.66 3.21 -22.22
C LEU A 121 -2.99 3.46 -23.70
N TYR A 122 -4.28 3.40 -24.05
CA TYR A 122 -4.75 3.73 -25.39
C TYR A 122 -4.65 5.23 -25.65
N GLU A 123 -5.07 6.09 -24.71
CA GLU A 123 -4.94 7.55 -24.87
C GLU A 123 -3.47 7.98 -24.93
N LEU A 124 -2.58 7.32 -24.18
CA LEU A 124 -1.14 7.50 -24.24
C LEU A 124 -0.60 7.13 -25.63
N ASP A 125 -0.96 5.96 -26.14
CA ASP A 125 -0.50 5.48 -27.44
C ASP A 125 -1.03 6.34 -28.61
N ARG A 126 -2.32 6.68 -28.56
CA ARG A 126 -2.99 7.52 -29.56
C ARG A 126 -2.43 8.94 -29.57
N THR A 127 -2.36 9.59 -28.42
CA THR A 127 -1.90 10.99 -28.33
C THR A 127 -0.44 11.11 -28.78
N THR A 128 0.43 10.17 -28.40
CA THR A 128 1.82 10.18 -28.87
C THR A 128 1.94 9.86 -30.36
N SER A 129 1.06 9.01 -30.91
CA SER A 129 0.99 8.77 -32.37
C SER A 129 0.59 10.01 -33.15
N ASP A 130 -0.43 10.74 -32.67
CA ASP A 130 -0.95 11.94 -33.32
C ASP A 130 0.16 13.02 -33.44
N VAL A 131 0.97 13.20 -32.39
CA VAL A 131 2.10 14.13 -32.39
C VAL A 131 3.20 13.68 -33.38
N VAL A 132 3.53 12.39 -33.43
CA VAL A 132 4.52 11.89 -34.40
C VAL A 132 4.03 12.04 -35.85
N ALA A 133 2.74 11.81 -36.09
CA ALA A 133 2.12 12.02 -37.40
C ALA A 133 2.19 13.50 -37.82
N LEU A 134 1.93 14.42 -36.89
CA LEU A 134 2.03 15.85 -37.13
C LEU A 134 3.45 16.28 -37.53
N ILE A 135 4.48 15.81 -36.81
CA ILE A 135 5.88 16.07 -37.16
C ILE A 135 6.21 15.52 -38.56
N THR A 136 5.73 14.32 -38.86
CA THR A 136 5.99 13.66 -40.14
C THR A 136 5.33 14.40 -41.31
N SER A 137 4.08 14.86 -41.13
CA SER A 137 3.38 15.68 -42.11
C SER A 137 4.09 17.00 -42.34
N TRP A 138 4.45 17.69 -41.25
CA TRP A 138 5.15 18.96 -41.33
C TRP A 138 6.49 18.83 -42.08
N ALA A 139 7.25 17.77 -41.79
CA ALA A 139 8.53 17.51 -42.44
C ALA A 139 8.40 17.16 -43.95
N GLN A 140 7.25 16.62 -44.38
CA GLN A 140 6.96 16.41 -45.80
C GLN A 140 6.64 17.73 -46.51
N ASP A 141 5.87 18.60 -45.86
CA ASP A 141 5.46 19.90 -46.42
C ASP A 141 6.63 20.90 -46.50
N HIS A 142 7.62 20.78 -45.59
CA HIS A 142 8.80 21.65 -45.51
C HIS A 142 10.08 20.91 -45.94
N ALA A 143 9.97 20.08 -46.98
CA ALA A 143 11.06 19.26 -47.47
C ALA A 143 12.27 20.11 -47.90
N GLY A 144 13.40 19.97 -47.19
CA GLY A 144 14.64 20.70 -47.46
C GLY A 144 14.87 21.93 -46.57
N GLU A 145 13.89 22.29 -45.74
CA GLU A 145 14.08 23.29 -44.69
C GLU A 145 14.80 22.68 -43.48
N SER A 146 15.71 23.46 -42.88
CA SER A 146 16.48 23.03 -41.72
C SER A 146 15.89 23.59 -40.43
N GLY A 147 15.44 22.71 -39.54
CA GLY A 147 14.74 23.09 -38.31
C GLY A 147 13.36 23.71 -38.57
N GLY A 148 12.64 24.01 -37.49
CA GLY A 148 11.32 24.64 -37.59
C GLY A 148 10.49 24.50 -36.33
N GLU A 149 9.39 25.23 -36.27
CA GLU A 149 8.42 25.13 -35.19
C GLU A 149 7.14 24.46 -35.68
N VAL A 150 6.73 23.40 -35.00
CA VAL A 150 5.48 22.69 -35.26
C VAL A 150 4.49 23.06 -34.16
N ALA A 151 3.44 23.77 -34.54
CA ALA A 151 2.32 24.07 -33.64
C ALA A 151 1.53 22.79 -33.38
N VAL A 152 1.52 22.32 -32.13
CA VAL A 152 0.75 21.13 -31.73
C VAL A 152 -0.65 21.59 -31.29
N PRO A 153 -1.74 21.11 -31.93
CA PRO A 153 -3.10 21.44 -31.51
C PRO A 153 -3.31 21.11 -30.03
N ASP A 154 -4.15 21.87 -29.32
CA ASP A 154 -4.46 21.72 -27.88
C ASP A 154 -3.23 21.51 -26.96
N SER A 155 -2.09 22.10 -27.34
CA SER A 155 -0.88 22.19 -26.53
C SER A 155 -0.52 23.67 -26.38
N GLU A 156 -0.19 24.10 -25.18
CA GLU A 156 0.35 25.46 -24.96
C GLU A 156 1.80 25.60 -25.43
N ARG A 157 2.44 24.49 -25.83
CA ARG A 157 3.85 24.44 -26.22
C ARG A 157 3.99 24.02 -27.68
N ASN A 158 4.86 24.75 -28.40
CA ASN A 158 5.32 24.40 -29.73
C ASN A 158 6.43 23.35 -29.65
N LEU A 159 6.50 22.51 -30.67
CA LEU A 159 7.57 21.54 -30.84
C LEU A 159 8.65 22.15 -31.73
N ILE A 160 9.89 22.20 -31.22
CA ILE A 160 11.03 22.86 -31.86
C ILE A 160 11.88 21.78 -32.51
N LEU A 161 11.84 21.70 -33.83
CA LEU A 161 12.63 20.74 -34.59
C LEU A 161 14.09 21.21 -34.73
N PRO A 162 15.06 20.32 -34.50
CA PRO A 162 16.47 20.63 -34.68
C PRO A 162 16.82 20.79 -36.17
N ILE A 163 17.98 21.41 -36.46
CA ILE A 163 18.50 21.62 -37.83
C ILE A 163 18.44 20.33 -38.67
N ALA A 164 18.78 19.19 -38.04
CA ALA A 164 18.61 17.87 -38.62
C ALA A 164 17.37 17.20 -38.03
N THR A 165 16.22 17.38 -38.69
CA THR A 165 14.95 16.78 -38.27
C THR A 165 15.09 15.25 -38.14
N PRO A 166 14.70 14.66 -36.99
CA PRO A 166 14.82 13.23 -36.78
C PRO A 166 14.00 12.42 -37.79
N SER A 167 14.56 11.31 -38.25
CA SER A 167 13.85 10.35 -39.10
C SER A 167 12.68 9.69 -38.37
N LEU A 168 11.67 9.21 -39.12
CA LEU A 168 10.52 8.49 -38.55
C LEU A 168 10.93 7.33 -37.61
N PRO A 169 11.94 6.49 -37.91
CA PRO A 169 12.42 5.48 -36.97
C PRO A 169 12.94 6.03 -35.64
N GLN A 170 13.61 7.19 -35.65
CA GLN A 170 14.10 7.87 -34.45
C GLN A 170 12.93 8.39 -33.61
N LEU A 171 11.94 9.03 -34.24
CA LEU A 171 10.72 9.50 -33.56
C LEU A 171 9.95 8.34 -32.92
N GLN A 172 9.81 7.22 -33.63
CA GLN A 172 9.16 6.02 -33.09
C GLN A 172 9.96 5.41 -31.92
N ARG A 173 11.28 5.54 -31.90
CA ARG A 173 12.12 5.11 -30.77
C ARG A 173 11.88 5.99 -29.54
N LEU A 174 11.90 7.31 -29.69
CA LEU A 174 11.61 8.27 -28.61
C LEU A 174 10.20 8.06 -28.05
N ARG A 175 9.20 7.86 -28.91
CA ARG A 175 7.84 7.49 -28.51
C ARG A 175 7.81 6.22 -27.65
N ARG A 176 8.46 5.14 -28.07
CA ARG A 176 8.50 3.89 -27.28
C ARG A 176 9.15 4.09 -25.91
N GLN A 177 10.19 4.92 -25.81
CA GLN A 177 10.85 5.25 -24.55
C GLN A 177 9.91 6.04 -23.63
N PHE A 178 9.23 7.06 -24.14
CA PHE A 178 8.25 7.83 -23.39
C PHE A 178 7.08 6.96 -22.86
N ILE A 179 6.54 6.07 -23.71
CA ILE A 179 5.48 5.14 -23.32
C ILE A 179 5.96 4.19 -22.21
N ALA A 180 7.20 3.68 -22.31
CA ALA A 180 7.76 2.81 -21.29
C ALA A 180 7.91 3.51 -19.93
N LEU A 181 8.33 4.79 -19.94
CA LEU A 181 8.48 5.61 -18.72
C LEU A 181 7.13 5.90 -18.05
N ASN A 182 6.09 6.16 -18.84
CA ASN A 182 4.80 6.62 -18.31
C ASN A 182 3.74 5.51 -18.17
N ARG A 183 4.08 4.25 -18.47
CA ARG A 183 3.14 3.11 -18.43
C ARG A 183 2.42 2.93 -17.08
N GLN A 184 3.06 3.30 -15.97
CA GLN A 184 2.56 3.06 -14.60
C GLN A 184 1.78 4.24 -14.00
N HIS A 185 1.85 5.43 -14.60
CA HIS A 185 1.29 6.65 -14.05
C HIS A 185 0.14 7.15 -14.93
N SER A 186 -1.10 7.10 -14.42
CA SER A 186 -2.24 7.67 -15.14
C SER A 186 -2.14 9.20 -15.13
N LEU A 187 -2.05 9.78 -16.33
CA LEU A 187 -2.07 11.23 -16.58
C LEU A 187 -3.29 11.56 -17.44
N SER A 188 -3.83 12.78 -17.29
CA SER A 188 -4.90 13.24 -18.17
C SER A 188 -4.39 13.42 -19.61
N LYS A 189 -5.29 13.31 -20.60
CA LYS A 189 -4.94 13.45 -22.03
C LYS A 189 -4.17 14.72 -22.38
N ALA A 190 -4.62 15.88 -21.87
CA ALA A 190 -3.93 17.15 -22.09
C ALA A 190 -2.49 17.10 -21.57
N ARG A 191 -2.30 16.49 -20.38
CA ARG A 191 -1.00 16.36 -19.75
C ARG A 191 -0.07 15.39 -20.49
N ILE A 192 -0.60 14.31 -21.07
CA ILE A 192 0.17 13.40 -21.92
C ILE A 192 0.80 14.15 -23.10
N ARG A 193 -0.01 15.00 -23.77
CA ARG A 193 0.42 15.77 -24.94
C ARG A 193 1.54 16.74 -24.58
N GLU A 194 1.34 17.57 -23.56
CA GLU A 194 2.35 18.54 -23.09
C GLU A 194 3.66 17.87 -22.73
N LEU A 195 3.61 16.81 -21.91
CA LEU A 195 4.82 16.12 -21.46
C LEU A 195 5.55 15.41 -22.59
N PHE A 196 4.83 14.94 -23.60
CA PHE A 196 5.48 14.33 -24.75
C PHE A 196 6.16 15.38 -25.64
N VAL A 197 5.54 16.56 -25.83
CA VAL A 197 6.17 17.69 -26.53
C VAL A 197 7.45 18.13 -25.82
N ASP A 198 7.38 18.29 -24.49
CA ASP A 198 8.55 18.62 -23.66
C ASP A 198 9.66 17.58 -23.79
N TYR A 199 9.30 16.31 -23.66
CA TYR A 199 10.23 15.21 -23.78
C TYR A 199 10.94 15.20 -25.15
N LEU A 200 10.21 15.49 -26.23
CA LEU A 200 10.78 15.59 -27.57
C LEU A 200 11.72 16.79 -27.69
N ASN A 201 11.30 17.97 -27.23
CA ASN A 201 12.12 19.18 -27.24
C ASN A 201 13.44 18.97 -26.48
N ASP A 202 13.39 18.39 -25.27
CA ASP A 202 14.59 18.06 -24.48
C ASP A 202 15.47 17.03 -25.20
N SER A 203 14.85 16.02 -25.82
CA SER A 203 15.57 14.98 -26.59
C SER A 203 16.21 15.51 -27.87
N PHE A 204 15.75 16.64 -28.42
CA PHE A 204 16.33 17.27 -29.61
C PHE A 204 17.45 18.25 -29.28
N GLN A 205 17.49 18.75 -28.04
CA GLN A 205 18.56 19.63 -27.55
C GLN A 205 19.77 18.84 -27.00
N SER A 206 19.61 17.55 -26.76
CA SER A 206 20.65 16.63 -26.28
C SER A 206 21.49 16.04 -27.41
#